data_AF-A0A9P6W219-F1
#
_entry.id   AF-A0A9P6W219-F1
#
_cell.length_a   1.000
_cell.length_b   1.000
_cell.length_c   1.000
_cell.angle_alpha   90.00
_cell.angle_beta   90.00
_cell.angle_gamma   90.00
#
_symmetry.space_group_name_H-M   'P 1'
#
loop_
_entity.id
_entity.type
_entity.pdbx_description
1 polymer ?
#
loop_
_entity_poly.entity_id
_entity_poly.type
_entity_poly.pdbx_seq_one_letter_code
_entity_poly.pdbx_strand_id
1 'polypeptide(L)'
;MRMDPARSATEALQLLSFRTPEDLEQVALGCDGDVGGRSTVHVDLGPEGKGRFWGKLSNELNPGRRRDGVLEKGGYAGFRNKSRTTLFGTRTWDTSLHEFLCLRVRSSGDGMRYFVNIQTDGPIRTDLFQHRLWLPEPAAESDPHSWTDVLIPFSDFALTNSGELSAHQIEMMRQKVRSVGISVLGPKEGRYELGIEAISAINADQAEKIGALPPQRGPDGKLLQ
;
A
#
# COMPACT_ATOMS: atom_id res chain seq x y z
N MET A 1 -31.10 -14.65 -13.13
CA MET A 1 -31.10 -13.56 -12.13
C MET A 1 -30.32 -12.41 -12.73
N ARG A 2 -30.99 -11.37 -13.26
CA ARG A 2 -30.31 -10.20 -13.81
C ARG A 2 -29.81 -9.36 -12.63
N MET A 3 -28.49 -9.28 -12.45
CA MET A 3 -27.89 -8.30 -11.56
C MET A 3 -28.21 -6.91 -12.10
N ASP A 4 -28.73 -6.06 -11.23
CA ASP A 4 -29.06 -4.68 -11.53
C ASP A 4 -27.75 -3.87 -11.55
N PRO A 5 -27.27 -3.39 -12.71
CA PRO A 5 -25.94 -2.79 -12.84
C PRO A 5 -25.76 -1.52 -12.00
N ALA A 6 -26.86 -0.87 -11.61
CA ALA A 6 -26.84 0.33 -10.79
C ALA A 6 -26.53 0.07 -9.30
N ARG A 7 -26.81 -1.13 -8.77
CA ARG A 7 -26.59 -1.43 -7.33
C ARG A 7 -25.13 -1.67 -6.96
N SER A 8 -24.26 -1.96 -7.95
CA SER A 8 -22.84 -2.25 -7.71
C SER A 8 -21.97 -0.99 -7.60
N ALA A 9 -22.44 0.17 -8.08
CA ALA A 9 -21.65 1.40 -8.15
C ALA A 9 -21.62 2.21 -6.84
N THR A 10 -22.48 1.85 -5.87
CA THR A 10 -22.70 2.61 -4.64
C THR A 10 -22.01 2.05 -3.40
N GLU A 11 -21.50 0.81 -3.46
CA GLU A 11 -20.87 0.15 -2.31
C GLU A 11 -19.34 0.21 -2.37
N ALA A 12 -18.73 0.30 -1.19
CA ALA A 12 -17.28 0.28 -1.06
C ALA A 12 -16.78 -1.11 -1.45
N LEU A 13 -15.83 -1.17 -2.38
CA LEU A 13 -15.22 -2.42 -2.79
C LEU A 13 -14.07 -2.76 -1.85
N GLN A 14 -14.27 -3.69 -0.91
CA GLN A 14 -13.21 -4.10 0.00
C GLN A 14 -12.14 -4.93 -0.74
N LEU A 15 -10.89 -4.47 -0.68
CA LEU A 15 -9.74 -5.11 -1.33
C LEU A 15 -8.95 -5.97 -0.34
N LEU A 16 -8.72 -5.45 0.87
CA LEU A 16 -8.06 -6.15 1.97
C LEU A 16 -8.73 -5.81 3.32
N SER A 17 -8.80 -6.80 4.21
CA SER A 17 -9.21 -6.66 5.62
C SER A 17 -8.09 -7.22 6.49
N PHE A 18 -7.96 -6.73 7.72
CA PHE A 18 -6.97 -7.17 8.71
C PHE A 18 -7.62 -7.24 10.10
N ARG A 19 -8.70 -8.01 10.23
CA ARG A 19 -9.50 -8.11 11.47
C ARG A 19 -9.48 -9.49 12.09
N THR A 20 -9.06 -10.50 11.33
CA THR A 20 -8.98 -11.89 11.79
C THR A 20 -7.66 -12.54 11.37
N PRO A 21 -7.28 -13.69 11.94
CA PRO A 21 -6.11 -14.44 11.46
C PRO A 21 -6.23 -14.85 9.98
N GLU A 22 -7.42 -15.22 9.51
CA GLU A 22 -7.68 -15.66 8.13
C GLU A 22 -7.45 -14.53 7.10
N ASP A 23 -7.73 -13.30 7.50
CA ASP A 23 -7.40 -12.09 6.75
C ASP A 23 -5.88 -11.99 6.52
N LEU A 24 -5.08 -12.25 7.56
CA LEU A 24 -3.61 -12.18 7.48
C LEU A 24 -3.03 -13.26 6.55
N GLU A 25 -3.68 -14.42 6.46
CA GLU A 25 -3.29 -15.46 5.52
C GLU A 25 -3.48 -15.05 4.05
N GLN A 26 -4.22 -13.97 3.77
CA GLN A 26 -4.43 -13.46 2.42
C GLN A 26 -3.29 -12.58 1.91
N VAL A 27 -2.32 -12.22 2.75
CA VAL A 27 -1.18 -11.38 2.33
C VAL A 27 0.10 -12.20 2.17
N ALA A 28 0.91 -11.81 1.19
CA ALA A 28 2.28 -12.24 1.01
C ALA A 28 3.21 -11.14 1.52
N LEU A 29 4.19 -11.52 2.33
CA LEU A 29 5.23 -10.62 2.84
C LEU A 29 6.48 -10.71 1.94
N GLY A 30 7.27 -9.65 1.92
CA GLY A 30 8.59 -9.67 1.29
C GLY A 30 9.46 -8.51 1.75
N CYS A 31 10.75 -8.74 1.85
CA CYS A 31 11.73 -7.72 2.19
C CYS A 31 13.07 -7.98 1.50
N ASP A 32 13.99 -7.03 1.58
CA ASP A 32 15.34 -7.22 1.03
C ASP A 32 16.10 -8.39 1.70
N GLY A 33 15.71 -8.80 2.91
CA GLY A 33 16.24 -9.97 3.61
C GLY A 33 16.12 -11.26 2.80
N ASP A 34 15.08 -11.40 1.98
CA ASP A 34 14.86 -12.56 1.10
C ASP A 34 15.95 -12.69 0.02
N VAL A 35 16.65 -11.60 -0.28
CA VAL A 35 17.71 -11.51 -1.29
C VAL A 35 19.03 -11.04 -0.71
N GLY A 36 19.24 -11.26 0.60
CA GLY A 36 20.51 -11.02 1.28
C GLY A 36 20.68 -9.63 1.87
N GLY A 37 19.61 -8.86 2.00
CA GLY A 37 19.54 -7.69 2.87
C GLY A 37 19.40 -8.06 4.35
N ARG A 38 19.19 -7.05 5.20
CA ARG A 38 19.06 -7.22 6.66
C ARG A 38 17.74 -6.72 7.25
N SER A 39 16.76 -6.37 6.41
CA SER A 39 15.44 -5.98 6.91
C SER A 39 14.62 -7.20 7.35
N THR A 40 13.64 -6.98 8.22
CA THR A 40 12.64 -7.97 8.61
C THR A 40 11.24 -7.46 8.32
N VAL A 41 10.29 -8.38 8.13
CA VAL A 41 8.89 -8.06 7.86
C VAL A 41 7.94 -9.00 8.59
N HIS A 42 6.95 -8.44 9.27
CA HIS A 42 5.92 -9.16 9.99
C HIS A 42 4.55 -8.51 9.79
N VAL A 43 3.51 -9.34 9.80
CA VAL A 43 2.11 -8.93 9.91
C VAL A 43 1.43 -9.82 10.94
N ASP A 44 0.81 -9.23 11.96
CA ASP A 44 0.03 -9.92 12.98
C ASP A 44 -1.22 -9.10 13.35
N LEU A 45 -2.05 -9.64 14.26
CA LEU A 45 -3.08 -8.85 14.93
C LEU A 45 -2.46 -8.18 16.16
N GLY A 46 -2.51 -6.85 16.19
CA GLY A 46 -2.08 -6.06 17.32
C GLY A 46 -3.04 -6.14 18.51
N PRO A 47 -2.71 -5.47 19.63
CA PRO A 47 -3.50 -5.52 20.87
C PRO A 47 -4.96 -5.10 20.73
N GLU A 48 -5.27 -4.26 19.73
CA GLU A 48 -6.62 -3.77 19.43
C GLU A 48 -7.44 -4.72 18.54
N GLY A 49 -6.93 -5.92 18.25
CA GLY A 49 -7.60 -6.89 17.36
C GLY A 49 -7.60 -6.50 15.87
N LYS A 50 -6.73 -5.54 15.49
CA LYS A 50 -6.55 -5.06 14.12
C LYS A 50 -5.15 -5.39 13.62
N GLY A 51 -4.96 -5.42 12.31
CA GLY A 51 -3.68 -5.69 11.69
C GLY A 51 -2.57 -4.73 12.12
N ARG A 52 -1.37 -5.28 12.23
CA ARG A 52 -0.14 -4.55 12.51
C ARG A 52 0.95 -5.03 11.56
N PHE A 53 1.44 -4.12 10.72
CA PHE A 53 2.59 -4.33 9.84
C PHE A 53 3.84 -3.74 10.48
N TRP A 54 4.83 -4.56 10.79
CA TRP A 54 5.98 -4.13 11.58
C TRP A 54 7.26 -4.89 11.25
N GLY A 55 8.40 -4.34 11.70
CA GLY A 55 9.70 -4.95 11.51
C GLY A 55 10.85 -4.00 11.81
N LYS A 56 12.04 -4.33 11.29
CA LYS A 56 13.22 -3.47 11.31
C LYS A 56 13.73 -3.31 9.88
N LEU A 57 13.87 -2.06 9.43
CA LEU A 57 14.44 -1.73 8.14
C LEU A 57 15.96 -1.52 8.26
N SER A 58 16.71 -2.06 7.31
CA SER A 58 18.13 -1.76 7.15
C SER A 58 18.51 -1.64 5.68
N ASN A 59 19.37 -0.69 5.36
CA ASN A 59 19.97 -0.50 4.04
C ASN A 59 21.19 -1.40 3.83
N GLU A 60 21.58 -2.16 4.86
CA GLU A 60 22.76 -2.99 4.82
C GLU A 60 22.50 -4.33 4.10
N LEU A 61 23.50 -4.77 3.33
CA LEU A 61 23.49 -6.06 2.63
C LEU A 61 24.51 -7.01 3.24
N ASN A 62 24.28 -8.32 3.08
CA ASN A 62 25.21 -9.36 3.47
C ASN A 62 26.51 -9.26 2.65
N PRO A 63 27.67 -9.64 3.22
CA PRO A 63 28.95 -9.63 2.51
C PRO A 63 28.89 -10.40 1.19
N GLY A 64 29.55 -9.88 0.14
CA GLY A 64 29.60 -10.50 -1.18
C GLY A 64 28.37 -10.27 -2.07
N ARG A 65 27.33 -9.56 -1.58
CA ARG A 65 26.20 -9.13 -2.42
C ARG A 65 26.51 -7.87 -3.21
N ARG A 66 27.23 -6.91 -2.61
CA ARG A 66 27.74 -5.72 -3.34
C ARG A 66 28.66 -6.15 -4.48
N ARG A 67 28.20 -6.02 -5.72
CA ARG A 67 29.03 -6.15 -6.92
C ARG A 67 29.55 -4.77 -7.31
N ASP A 68 30.82 -4.70 -7.70
CA ASP A 68 31.41 -3.46 -8.20
C ASP A 68 30.59 -2.93 -9.39
N GLY A 69 30.17 -1.67 -9.30
CA GLY A 69 29.38 -1.00 -10.33
C GLY A 69 27.87 -1.25 -10.30
N VAL A 70 27.35 -2.15 -9.44
CA VAL A 70 25.90 -2.36 -9.25
C VAL A 70 25.47 -1.78 -7.91
N LEU A 71 24.63 -0.74 -7.94
CA LEU A 71 23.94 -0.21 -6.77
C LEU A 71 22.87 -1.22 -6.32
N GLU A 72 23.28 -2.21 -5.52
CA GLU A 72 22.32 -3.04 -4.78
C GLU A 72 21.78 -2.21 -3.61
N LYS A 73 20.51 -1.80 -3.71
CA LYS A 73 19.82 -1.03 -2.67
C LYS A 73 19.08 -1.99 -1.74
N GLY A 74 19.53 -2.05 -0.48
CA GLY A 74 18.73 -2.58 0.62
C GLY A 74 17.70 -1.54 1.11
N GLY A 75 16.95 -1.85 2.16
CA GLY A 75 16.03 -0.93 2.81
C GLY A 75 14.61 -0.97 2.26
N TYR A 76 14.08 -2.17 2.03
CA TYR A 76 12.68 -2.38 1.67
C TYR A 76 12.06 -3.52 2.48
N ALA A 77 10.83 -3.30 2.93
CA ALA A 77 9.94 -4.34 3.43
C ALA A 77 8.49 -4.01 3.07
N GLY A 78 7.65 -5.01 2.84
CA GLY A 78 6.26 -4.78 2.50
C GLY A 78 5.41 -6.04 2.49
N PHE A 79 4.12 -5.83 2.26
CA PHE A 79 3.17 -6.89 1.99
C PHE A 79 2.27 -6.50 0.82
N ARG A 80 1.61 -7.50 0.23
CA ARG A 80 0.52 -7.33 -0.74
C ARG A 80 -0.44 -8.50 -0.64
N ASN A 81 -1.64 -8.40 -1.18
CA ASN A 81 -2.51 -9.59 -1.30
C ASN A 81 -1.83 -10.70 -2.12
N LYS A 82 -2.07 -11.96 -1.75
CA LYS A 82 -1.69 -13.13 -2.54
C LYS A 82 -2.46 -13.13 -3.86
N SER A 83 -1.73 -13.32 -4.96
CA SER A 83 -2.35 -13.51 -6.28
C SER A 83 -3.01 -14.88 -6.34
N ARG A 84 -4.32 -14.93 -6.57
CA ARG A 84 -5.04 -16.19 -6.82
C ARG A 84 -5.12 -16.42 -8.33
N THR A 85 -4.08 -17.02 -8.90
CA THR A 85 -4.10 -17.49 -10.28
C THR A 85 -4.86 -18.80 -10.34
N THR A 86 -5.92 -18.84 -11.16
CA THR A 86 -6.73 -20.03 -11.42
C THR A 86 -6.55 -20.49 -12.87
N LEU A 87 -7.09 -21.66 -13.23
CA LEU A 87 -7.12 -22.12 -14.63
C LEU A 87 -7.90 -21.17 -15.56
N PHE A 88 -8.72 -20.27 -15.00
CA PHE A 88 -9.51 -19.26 -15.73
C PHE A 88 -8.86 -17.87 -15.72
N GLY A 89 -7.59 -17.77 -15.29
CA GLY A 89 -6.83 -16.53 -15.24
C GLY A 89 -6.58 -16.01 -13.82
N THR A 90 -5.97 -14.83 -13.76
CA THR A 90 -5.63 -14.14 -12.51
C THR A 90 -6.83 -13.38 -11.99
N ARG A 91 -7.21 -13.60 -10.73
CA ARG A 91 -8.26 -12.80 -10.11
C ARG A 91 -7.82 -11.34 -10.01
N THR A 92 -8.66 -10.44 -10.49
CA THR A 92 -8.47 -8.99 -10.45
C THR A 92 -9.73 -8.31 -9.87
N TRP A 93 -9.59 -7.04 -9.51
CA TRP A 93 -10.68 -6.16 -9.15
C TRP A 93 -10.90 -5.12 -10.25
N ASP A 94 -12.18 -4.84 -10.54
CA ASP A 94 -12.57 -3.66 -11.30
C ASP A 94 -12.89 -2.53 -10.32
N THR A 95 -12.08 -1.48 -10.39
CA THR A 95 -12.16 -0.28 -9.54
C THR A 95 -12.55 0.95 -10.36
N SER A 96 -12.96 0.78 -11.62
CA SER A 96 -13.26 1.89 -12.54
C SER A 96 -14.42 2.78 -12.09
N LEU A 97 -15.29 2.30 -11.19
CA LEU A 97 -16.40 3.04 -10.59
C LEU A 97 -16.04 3.68 -9.24
N HIS A 98 -14.78 3.59 -8.82
CA HIS A 98 -14.29 4.12 -7.55
C HIS A 98 -13.16 5.13 -7.81
N GLU A 99 -13.30 6.32 -7.24
CA GLU A 99 -12.37 7.43 -7.45
C GLU A 99 -11.19 7.40 -6.47
N PHE A 100 -11.40 6.83 -5.27
CA PHE A 100 -10.44 6.86 -4.18
C PHE A 100 -10.11 5.47 -3.66
N LEU A 101 -8.84 5.28 -3.30
CA LEU A 101 -8.44 4.22 -2.39
C LEU A 101 -8.54 4.75 -0.96
N CYS A 102 -9.33 4.05 -0.13
CA CYS A 102 -9.50 4.35 1.28
C CYS A 102 -8.69 3.36 2.12
N LEU A 103 -7.83 3.87 3.00
CA LEU A 103 -7.06 3.07 3.95
C LEU A 103 -7.43 3.47 5.37
N ARG A 104 -7.81 2.50 6.21
CA ARG A 104 -8.00 2.71 7.65
C ARG A 104 -6.72 2.30 8.37
N VAL A 105 -5.94 3.28 8.82
CA VAL A 105 -4.56 3.08 9.32
C VAL A 105 -4.29 3.83 10.62
N ARG A 106 -3.24 3.42 11.34
CA ARG A 106 -2.73 4.10 12.55
C ARG A 106 -1.21 4.15 12.51
N SER A 107 -0.65 5.35 12.55
CA SER A 107 0.80 5.55 12.67
C SER A 107 1.29 5.11 14.05
N SER A 108 2.53 4.62 14.14
CA SER A 108 3.21 4.40 15.43
C SER A 108 4.08 5.59 15.86
N GLY A 109 4.20 6.62 15.02
CA GLY A 109 5.11 7.75 15.26
C GLY A 109 6.57 7.46 14.91
N ASP A 110 6.85 6.34 14.24
CA ASP A 110 8.21 5.95 13.86
C ASP A 110 8.89 6.89 12.84
N GLY A 111 8.12 7.76 12.17
CA GLY A 111 8.58 8.67 11.14
C GLY A 111 9.19 7.97 9.92
N MET A 112 8.75 6.75 9.63
CA MET A 112 9.15 5.97 8.46
C MET A 112 8.31 6.36 7.24
N ARG A 113 8.82 6.07 6.04
CA ARG A 113 8.11 6.38 4.79
C ARG A 113 7.39 5.15 4.29
N TYR A 114 6.06 5.19 4.39
CA TYR A 114 5.18 4.18 3.85
C TYR A 114 4.70 4.54 2.46
N PHE A 115 4.48 3.52 1.63
CA PHE A 115 4.02 3.64 0.26
C PHE A 115 2.91 2.63 0.02
N VAL A 116 1.84 3.08 -0.60
CA VAL A 116 0.78 2.22 -1.12
C VAL A 116 1.14 1.83 -2.54
N ASN A 117 1.07 0.54 -2.83
CA ASN A 117 1.47 -0.03 -4.10
C ASN A 117 0.29 -0.76 -4.75
N ILE A 118 0.04 -0.46 -6.01
CA ILE A 118 -0.97 -1.10 -6.85
C ILE A 118 -0.30 -1.70 -8.07
N GLN A 119 -0.60 -2.96 -8.35
CA GLN A 119 -0.19 -3.62 -9.56
C GLN A 119 -1.42 -4.02 -10.36
N THR A 120 -1.40 -3.74 -11.66
CA THR A 120 -2.47 -4.13 -12.59
C THR A 120 -2.06 -5.35 -13.41
N ASP A 121 -3.03 -6.02 -14.03
CA ASP A 121 -2.78 -7.12 -14.97
C ASP A 121 -2.49 -6.59 -16.38
N GLY A 122 -1.42 -5.78 -16.47
CA GLY A 122 -0.89 -5.20 -17.70
C GLY A 122 0.24 -6.03 -18.33
N PRO A 123 0.74 -5.62 -19.51
CA PRO A 123 1.77 -6.36 -20.24
C PRO A 123 3.13 -6.34 -19.55
N ILE A 124 3.46 -5.27 -18.82
CA ILE A 124 4.75 -5.12 -18.13
C ILE A 124 4.58 -5.53 -16.67
N ARG A 125 5.22 -6.63 -16.28
CA ARG A 125 5.06 -7.20 -14.93
C ARG A 125 5.77 -6.41 -13.84
N THR A 126 6.75 -5.59 -14.19
CA THR A 126 7.50 -4.75 -13.25
C THR A 126 6.84 -3.38 -13.01
N ASP A 127 5.78 -3.07 -13.74
CA ASP A 127 5.01 -1.86 -13.52
C ASP A 127 4.31 -1.92 -12.15
N LEU A 128 4.52 -0.86 -11.38
CA LEU A 128 3.95 -0.67 -10.07
C LEU A 128 3.52 0.78 -9.91
N PHE A 129 2.23 0.99 -9.70
CA PHE A 129 1.68 2.28 -9.36
C PHE A 129 1.89 2.52 -7.87
N GLN A 130 2.59 3.60 -7.52
CA GLN A 130 3.01 3.87 -6.16
C GLN A 130 2.58 5.27 -5.72
N HIS A 131 2.10 5.36 -4.49
CA HIS A 131 1.78 6.63 -3.84
C HIS A 131 2.37 6.64 -2.43
N ARG A 132 3.00 7.75 -2.02
CA ARG A 132 3.49 7.88 -0.64
C ARG A 132 2.32 8.02 0.31
N LEU A 133 2.22 7.16 1.32
CA LEU A 133 1.19 7.27 2.34
C LEU A 133 1.57 8.39 3.31
N TRP A 134 0.86 9.51 3.26
CA TRP A 134 1.03 10.60 4.21
C TRP A 134 0.14 10.34 5.42
N LEU A 135 0.78 9.99 6.53
CA LEU A 135 0.11 9.70 7.80
C LEU A 135 -0.13 11.01 8.57
N PRO A 136 -1.30 11.16 9.23
CA PRO A 136 -1.57 12.32 10.06
C PRO A 136 -0.60 12.39 11.24
N GLU A 137 -0.12 13.60 11.51
CA GLU A 137 0.57 13.91 12.76
C GLU A 137 -0.46 14.18 13.86
N PRO A 138 -0.19 13.76 15.10
CA PRO A 138 -1.04 14.08 16.24
C PRO A 138 -0.99 15.59 16.53
N ALA A 139 -2.02 16.12 17.19
CA ALA A 139 -2.12 17.55 17.47
C ALA A 139 -1.01 18.05 18.42
N ALA A 140 -0.60 17.21 19.37
CA ALA A 140 0.60 17.39 20.17
C ALA A 140 1.46 16.12 20.15
N GLU A 141 2.77 16.26 20.37
CA GLU A 141 3.72 15.13 20.43
C GLU A 141 3.37 14.11 21.52
N SER A 142 2.68 14.56 22.58
CA SER A 142 2.18 13.70 23.66
C SER A 142 0.91 12.92 23.32
N ASP A 143 0.20 13.30 22.26
CA ASP A 143 -1.09 12.69 21.94
C ASP A 143 -0.90 11.35 21.23
N PRO A 144 -1.70 10.32 21.55
CA PRO A 144 -1.61 9.05 20.87
C PRO A 144 -2.05 9.18 19.40
N HIS A 145 -1.32 8.52 18.51
CA HIS A 145 -1.77 8.36 17.14
C HIS A 145 -3.08 7.56 17.10
N SER A 146 -4.10 8.13 16.45
CA SER A 146 -5.44 7.54 16.34
C SER A 146 -5.65 6.85 15.00
N TRP A 147 -6.49 5.82 14.99
CA TRP A 147 -6.97 5.22 13.74
C TRP A 147 -7.70 6.26 12.89
N THR A 148 -7.24 6.42 11.65
CA THR A 148 -7.70 7.45 10.72
C THR A 148 -7.92 6.83 9.36
N ASP A 149 -8.94 7.31 8.65
CA ASP A 149 -9.10 7.03 7.23
C ASP A 149 -8.21 7.97 6.41
N VAL A 150 -7.56 7.41 5.39
CA VAL A 150 -6.76 8.14 4.42
C VAL A 150 -7.33 7.86 3.05
N LEU A 151 -7.65 8.91 2.30
CA LEU A 151 -8.09 8.80 0.90
C LEU A 151 -6.97 9.19 -0.04
N ILE A 152 -6.72 8.33 -1.03
CA ILE A 152 -5.77 8.58 -2.11
C ILE A 152 -6.54 8.47 -3.42
N PRO A 153 -6.71 9.57 -4.19
CA PRO A 153 -7.24 9.49 -5.53
C PRO A 153 -6.39 8.55 -6.38
N PHE A 154 -7.02 7.69 -7.16
CA PHE A 154 -6.26 6.74 -7.98
C PHE A 154 -5.44 7.43 -9.09
N SER A 155 -5.82 8.65 -9.48
CA SER A 155 -5.06 9.52 -10.39
C SER A 155 -3.70 9.94 -9.86
N ASP A 156 -3.47 9.86 -8.55
CA ASP A 156 -2.27 10.42 -7.92
C ASP A 156 -1.15 9.39 -7.76
N PHE A 157 -1.43 8.12 -8.08
CA PHE A 157 -0.41 7.09 -8.11
C PHE A 157 0.52 7.30 -9.30
N ALA A 158 1.83 7.37 -9.03
CA ALA A 158 2.84 7.41 -10.08
C ALA A 158 3.21 6.01 -10.54
N LEU A 159 3.37 5.83 -11.84
CA LEU A 159 3.96 4.62 -12.38
C LEU A 159 5.46 4.59 -12.08
N THR A 160 5.89 3.50 -11.46
CA THR A 160 7.28 3.13 -11.25
C THR A 160 7.60 1.80 -11.92
N ASN A 161 8.86 1.61 -12.31
CA ASN A 161 9.39 0.35 -12.80
C ASN A 161 10.61 -0.01 -11.96
N SER A 162 10.58 -1.16 -11.29
CA SER A 162 11.71 -1.63 -10.47
C SER A 162 12.15 -0.60 -9.39
N GLY A 163 11.20 0.20 -8.88
CA GLY A 163 11.45 1.22 -7.86
C GLY A 163 11.89 2.59 -8.39
N GLU A 164 12.02 2.75 -9.71
CA GLU A 164 12.35 4.03 -10.34
C GLU A 164 11.10 4.64 -11.00
N LEU A 165 10.95 5.96 -10.92
CA LEU A 165 9.84 6.65 -11.57
C LEU A 165 9.92 6.44 -13.09
N SER A 166 8.83 5.97 -13.70
CA SER A 166 8.79 5.79 -15.14
C SER A 166 8.88 7.14 -15.86
N ALA A 167 9.76 7.24 -16.85
CA ALA A 167 9.83 8.41 -17.72
C ALA A 167 8.54 8.60 -18.54
N HIS A 168 7.82 7.51 -18.82
CA HIS A 168 6.55 7.52 -19.53
C HIS A 168 5.44 7.12 -18.56
N GLN A 169 4.68 8.10 -18.10
CA GLN A 169 3.50 7.84 -17.28
C GLN A 169 2.36 7.37 -18.17
N ILE A 170 1.64 6.36 -17.71
CA ILE A 170 0.42 5.85 -18.34
C ILE A 170 -0.69 5.80 -17.28
N GLU A 171 -1.93 5.82 -17.74
CA GLU A 171 -3.07 5.64 -16.85
C GLU A 171 -3.11 4.22 -16.27
N MET A 172 -3.45 4.11 -14.99
CA MET A 172 -3.65 2.83 -14.32
C MET A 172 -4.81 2.06 -14.97
N MET A 173 -4.61 0.78 -15.30
CA MET A 173 -5.69 -0.09 -15.78
C MET A 173 -6.63 -0.50 -14.63
N ARG A 174 -7.51 0.43 -14.25
CA ARG A 174 -8.45 0.34 -13.11
C ARG A 174 -9.35 -0.90 -13.13
N GLN A 175 -9.64 -1.45 -14.30
CA GLN A 175 -10.51 -2.62 -14.48
C GLN A 175 -9.82 -3.94 -14.13
N LYS A 176 -8.49 -3.93 -14.00
CA LYS A 176 -7.67 -5.13 -13.78
C LYS A 176 -6.66 -4.93 -12.66
N VAL A 177 -7.09 -4.38 -11.52
CA VAL A 177 -6.23 -4.28 -10.33
C VAL A 177 -5.95 -5.70 -9.82
N ARG A 178 -4.68 -6.11 -9.83
CA ARG A 178 -4.23 -7.46 -9.45
C ARG A 178 -3.77 -7.53 -8.01
N SER A 179 -3.00 -6.53 -7.57
CA SER A 179 -2.61 -6.47 -6.17
C SER A 179 -2.57 -5.07 -5.60
N VAL A 180 -2.88 -4.99 -4.30
CA VAL A 180 -2.70 -3.83 -3.45
C VAL A 180 -1.86 -4.23 -2.25
N GLY A 181 -0.96 -3.35 -1.82
CA GLY A 181 -0.06 -3.61 -0.72
C GLY A 181 0.52 -2.33 -0.14
N ILE A 182 1.19 -2.45 1.01
CA ILE A 182 1.94 -1.36 1.62
C ILE A 182 3.39 -1.79 1.78
N SER A 183 4.30 -0.86 1.52
CA SER A 183 5.72 -1.03 1.78
C SER A 183 6.28 0.11 2.62
N VAL A 184 7.37 -0.17 3.32
CA VAL A 184 8.25 0.82 3.93
C VAL A 184 9.58 0.84 3.18
N LEU A 185 10.09 2.04 2.93
CA LEU A 185 11.31 2.27 2.14
C LEU A 185 12.28 3.18 2.90
N GLY A 186 13.58 2.93 2.68
CA GLY A 186 14.67 3.80 3.13
C GLY A 186 14.58 5.23 2.54
N PRO A 187 15.52 6.13 2.92
CA PRO A 187 16.83 5.84 3.48
C PRO A 187 16.86 5.71 5.01
N LYS A 188 15.80 6.09 5.73
CA LYS A 188 15.75 5.96 7.19
C LYS A 188 15.72 4.49 7.59
N GLU A 189 16.63 4.09 8.48
CA GLU A 189 16.69 2.74 9.04
C GLU A 189 16.06 2.71 10.44
N GLY A 190 15.74 1.51 10.93
CA GLY A 190 15.25 1.30 12.29
C GLY A 190 13.94 0.54 12.36
N ARG A 191 13.33 0.56 13.55
CA ARG A 191 12.03 -0.09 13.77
C ARG A 191 10.94 0.67 13.03
N TYR A 192 9.98 -0.07 12.50
CA TYR A 192 8.80 0.49 11.88
C TYR A 192 7.55 -0.28 12.33
N GLU A 193 6.43 0.42 12.46
CA GLU A 193 5.12 -0.14 12.79
C GLU A 193 4.00 0.72 12.20
N LEU A 194 3.08 0.08 11.47
CA LEU A 194 1.86 0.66 10.95
C LEU A 194 0.68 -0.22 11.33
N GLY A 195 -0.29 0.34 12.05
CA GLY A 195 -1.60 -0.28 12.23
C GLY A 195 -2.40 -0.19 10.94
N ILE A 196 -3.01 -1.29 10.51
CA ILE A 196 -3.81 -1.40 9.30
C ILE A 196 -5.07 -2.19 9.61
N GLU A 197 -6.24 -1.65 9.29
CA GLU A 197 -7.52 -2.32 9.52
C GLU A 197 -8.14 -2.81 8.22
N ALA A 198 -8.14 -1.98 7.18
CA ALA A 198 -8.71 -2.30 5.88
C ALA A 198 -8.17 -1.40 4.76
N ILE A 199 -8.28 -1.91 3.53
CA ILE A 199 -8.05 -1.17 2.29
C ILE A 199 -9.25 -1.42 1.37
N SER A 200 -9.89 -0.36 0.89
CA SER A 200 -11.09 -0.41 0.06
C SER A 200 -11.02 0.60 -1.07
N ALA A 201 -11.72 0.35 -2.18
CA ALA A 201 -12.00 1.37 -3.18
C ALA A 201 -13.39 1.98 -2.92
N ILE A 202 -13.50 3.31 -2.97
CA ILE A 202 -14.74 4.05 -2.68
C ILE A 202 -15.00 5.12 -3.76
N ASN A 203 -16.26 5.52 -3.92
CA ASN A 203 -16.67 6.61 -4.82
C ASN A 203 -16.65 7.98 -4.10
N ALA A 204 -16.89 9.07 -4.85
CA ALA A 204 -16.94 10.43 -4.31
C ALA A 204 -17.98 10.60 -3.19
N ASP A 205 -19.21 10.11 -3.39
CA ASP A 205 -20.28 10.23 -2.39
C ASP A 205 -19.93 9.59 -1.04
N GLN A 206 -19.11 8.53 -1.06
CA GLN A 206 -18.59 7.89 0.14
C GLN A 206 -17.43 8.69 0.73
N ALA A 207 -16.54 9.21 -0.10
CA ALA A 207 -15.42 10.04 0.32
C ALA A 207 -15.90 11.29 1.08
N GLU A 208 -16.92 11.97 0.57
CA GLU A 208 -17.52 13.16 1.21
C GLU A 208 -18.06 12.87 2.62
N LYS A 209 -18.57 11.66 2.86
CA LYS A 209 -19.11 11.24 4.17
C LYS A 209 -18.03 10.97 5.21
N ILE A 210 -16.80 10.66 4.79
CA ILE A 210 -15.69 10.38 5.72
C ILE A 210 -15.16 11.70 6.34
N GLY A 211 -15.37 12.85 5.70
CA GLY A 211 -15.10 14.17 6.26
C GLY A 211 -13.66 14.67 6.07
N ALA A 212 -13.16 15.50 7.00
CA ALA A 212 -11.84 16.14 6.91
C ALA A 212 -10.71 15.12 7.01
N LEU A 213 -10.14 14.78 5.85
CA LEU A 213 -9.11 13.75 5.72
C LEU A 213 -7.71 14.38 5.69
N PRO A 214 -6.68 13.66 6.17
CA PRO A 214 -5.32 14.14 6.11
C PRO A 214 -4.91 14.36 4.64
N PRO A 215 -4.40 15.55 4.29
CA PRO A 215 -4.10 15.85 2.90
C PRO A 215 -3.01 14.92 2.40
N GLN A 216 -3.27 14.32 1.25
CA GLN A 216 -2.25 13.60 0.52
C GLN A 216 -1.46 14.56 -0.37
N ARG A 217 -0.27 14.13 -0.76
CA ARG A 217 0.58 14.89 -1.67
C ARG A 217 0.97 14.00 -2.82
N GLY A 218 0.98 14.57 -4.01
CA GLY A 218 1.37 13.88 -5.23
C GLY A 218 2.84 13.45 -5.21
N PRO A 219 3.30 12.81 -6.30
CA PRO A 219 4.66 12.28 -6.42
C PRO A 219 5.78 13.33 -6.23
N ASP A 220 5.49 14.61 -6.52
CA ASP A 220 6.40 15.73 -6.33
C ASP A 220 6.37 16.32 -4.90
N GLY A 221 5.57 15.74 -3.99
CA GLY A 221 5.42 16.19 -2.61
C GLY A 221 4.55 17.44 -2.43
N LYS A 222 3.93 17.95 -3.50
CA LYS A 222 2.96 19.05 -3.39
C LYS A 222 1.59 18.54 -2.97
N LEU A 223 0.87 19.37 -2.21
CA LEU A 223 -0.51 19.11 -1.84
C LEU A 223 -1.34 18.90 -3.12
N LEU A 224 -2.17 17.87 -3.10
CA LEU A 224 -3.17 17.66 -4.15
C LEU A 224 -4.25 18.74 -3.97
N GLN A 225 -4.56 19.45 -5.05
CA GLN A 225 -5.59 20.49 -5.07
C GLN A 225 -6.98 19.90 -5.12
#